data_AF-A0A0Q5JDG1-F1
#
_entry.id   AF-A0A0Q5JDG1-F1
#
_cell.length_a   1.000
_cell.length_b   1.000
_cell.length_c   1.000
_cell.angle_alpha   90.00
_cell.angle_beta   90.00
_cell.angle_gamma   90.00
#
_symmetry.space_group_name_H-M   'P 1'
#
loop_
_entity.id
_entity.type
_entity.pdbx_description
1 polymer ?
#
loop_
_entity_poly.entity_id
_entity_poly.type
_entity_poly.pdbx_seq_one_letter_code
_entity_poly.pdbx_strand_id
1 'polypeptide(L)'
;MPRPRKTPEQASIDNAKKFNARQRAAFPLFMGAGLEAQLLEQGHVRDRAPDHQLRLQQELWDRFAAHDDHCRVVGEALRREMKAAAPETYRQDLLRLRHLRLRYGSMRRPVNTCDFWRTALRKSLSTEEFQAVERRADPTAAQRQANQAHVTTRLAARLQAGQARANVQPTLWQAAATARATRTAHTM
;
A
#
# COMPACT_ATOMS: atom_id res chain seq x y z
N MET A 1 -24.47 -5.04 -30.29
CA MET A 1 -24.63 -5.84 -29.05
C MET A 1 -23.52 -5.47 -28.07
N PRO A 2 -23.81 -4.90 -26.88
CA PRO A 2 -22.78 -4.68 -25.85
C PRO A 2 -22.28 -6.02 -25.32
N ARG A 3 -20.96 -6.14 -25.09
CA ARG A 3 -20.38 -7.36 -24.50
C ARG A 3 -20.84 -7.51 -23.04
N PRO A 4 -21.15 -8.73 -22.58
CA PRO A 4 -21.50 -8.97 -21.18
C PRO A 4 -20.35 -8.57 -20.26
N ARG A 5 -20.69 -8.04 -19.08
CA ARG A 5 -19.69 -7.72 -18.05
C ARG A 5 -19.02 -9.00 -17.58
N LYS A 6 -17.70 -8.94 -17.44
CA LYS A 6 -16.90 -10.06 -16.91
C LYS A 6 -17.13 -10.20 -15.42
N THR A 7 -17.13 -11.44 -14.93
CA THR A 7 -17.10 -11.70 -13.50
C THR A 7 -15.72 -11.34 -12.91
N PRO A 8 -15.60 -11.13 -11.59
CA PRO A 8 -14.31 -10.92 -10.92
C PRO A 8 -13.28 -12.03 -11.21
N GLU A 9 -13.71 -13.28 -11.26
CA GLU A 9 -12.88 -14.46 -11.56
C GLU A 9 -12.36 -14.39 -12.99
N GLN A 10 -13.24 -14.11 -13.95
CA GLN A 10 -12.86 -13.94 -15.35
C GLN A 10 -11.89 -12.77 -15.53
N ALA A 11 -12.12 -11.66 -14.83
CA ALA A 11 -11.23 -10.50 -14.86
C ALA A 11 -9.84 -10.83 -14.27
N SER A 12 -9.78 -11.58 -13.16
CA SER A 12 -8.54 -12.02 -12.54
C SER A 12 -7.74 -12.94 -13.47
N ILE A 13 -8.39 -13.94 -14.07
CA ILE A 13 -7.77 -14.87 -15.02
C ILE A 13 -7.20 -14.09 -16.22
N ASP A 14 -7.98 -13.18 -16.80
CA ASP A 14 -7.55 -12.39 -17.95
C ASP A 14 -6.37 -11.46 -17.61
N ASN A 15 -6.38 -10.87 -16.41
CA ASN A 15 -5.30 -10.00 -15.95
C ASN A 15 -4.01 -10.77 -15.67
N ALA A 16 -4.11 -11.98 -15.10
CA ALA A 16 -2.98 -12.88 -14.94
C ALA A 16 -2.39 -13.26 -16.31
N LYS A 17 -3.23 -13.69 -17.26
CA LYS A 17 -2.81 -14.02 -18.63
C LYS A 17 -2.10 -12.85 -19.31
N LYS A 18 -2.69 -11.65 -19.26
CA LYS A 18 -2.08 -10.44 -19.86
C LYS A 18 -0.76 -10.07 -19.20
N PHE A 19 -0.66 -10.19 -17.88
CA PHE A 19 0.58 -9.90 -17.17
C PHE A 19 1.69 -10.88 -17.56
N ASN A 20 1.42 -12.18 -17.53
CA ASN A 20 2.40 -13.22 -17.87
C ASN A 20 2.81 -13.10 -19.34
N ALA A 21 1.86 -12.82 -20.25
CA ALA A 21 2.17 -12.56 -21.66
C ALA A 21 3.08 -11.34 -21.85
N ARG A 22 2.88 -10.25 -21.11
CA ARG A 22 3.76 -9.07 -21.16
C ARG A 22 5.14 -9.34 -20.59
N GLN A 23 5.25 -10.13 -19.51
CA GLN A 23 6.54 -10.57 -18.97
C GLN A 23 7.31 -11.36 -20.04
N ARG A 24 6.64 -12.31 -20.70
CA ARG A 24 7.23 -13.14 -21.76
C ARG A 24 7.63 -12.34 -23.01
N ALA A 25 6.81 -11.37 -23.41
CA ALA A 25 7.11 -10.48 -24.53
C ALA A 25 8.32 -9.56 -24.29
N ALA A 26 8.76 -9.40 -23.04
CA ALA A 26 9.95 -8.62 -22.70
C ALA A 26 11.25 -9.43 -22.86
N PHE A 27 11.18 -10.75 -23.09
CA PHE A 27 12.37 -11.55 -23.37
C PHE A 27 12.82 -11.42 -24.82
N PRO A 28 14.15 -11.45 -25.07
CA PRO A 28 14.67 -11.56 -26.43
C PRO A 28 14.13 -12.80 -27.14
N LEU A 29 13.80 -12.66 -28.43
CA LEU A 29 13.17 -13.70 -29.28
C LEU A 29 13.98 -15.01 -29.41
N PHE A 30 15.27 -14.98 -29.08
CA PHE A 30 16.16 -16.15 -29.12
C PHE A 30 16.28 -16.87 -27.76
N MET A 31 15.54 -16.43 -26.74
CA MET A 31 15.51 -17.09 -25.44
C MET A 31 14.76 -18.42 -25.55
N GLY A 32 15.46 -19.54 -25.36
CA GLY A 32 14.86 -20.87 -25.37
C GLY A 32 14.03 -21.14 -24.10
N ALA A 33 13.06 -22.04 -24.19
CA ALA A 33 12.16 -22.42 -23.10
C ALA A 33 12.88 -22.88 -21.82
N GLY A 34 14.08 -23.48 -21.95
CA GLY A 34 14.91 -23.90 -20.81
C GLY A 34 15.46 -22.71 -20.00
N LEU A 35 15.84 -21.62 -20.65
CA LEU A 35 16.33 -20.42 -19.97
C LEU A 35 15.16 -19.65 -19.32
N GLU A 36 13.98 -19.64 -19.94
CA GLU A 36 12.76 -19.08 -19.32
C GLU A 36 12.40 -19.82 -18.02
N ALA A 37 12.39 -21.16 -18.06
CA ALA A 37 12.12 -21.98 -16.88
C ALA A 37 13.14 -21.71 -15.76
N GLN A 38 14.42 -21.60 -16.10
CA GLN A 38 15.48 -21.29 -15.14
C GLN A 38 15.33 -19.89 -14.53
N LEU A 39 14.92 -18.89 -15.32
CA LEU A 39 14.66 -17.53 -14.82
C LEU A 39 13.40 -17.45 -13.95
N LEU A 40 12.39 -18.29 -14.19
CA LEU A 40 11.22 -18.46 -13.33
C LEU A 40 11.62 -19.11 -12.00
N GLU A 41 12.40 -20.20 -12.03
CA GLU A 41 12.91 -20.88 -10.83
C GLU A 41 13.79 -19.95 -9.97
N GLN A 42 14.64 -19.15 -10.61
CA GLN A 42 15.48 -18.16 -9.93
C GLN A 42 14.71 -16.90 -9.49
N GLY A 43 13.41 -16.81 -9.79
CA GLY A 43 12.54 -15.71 -9.37
C GLY A 43 12.82 -14.36 -10.05
N HIS A 44 13.60 -14.38 -11.14
CA HIS A 44 13.84 -13.21 -11.99
C HIS A 44 12.59 -12.83 -12.81
N VAL A 45 11.71 -13.82 -13.04
CA VAL A 45 10.44 -13.71 -13.74
C VAL A 45 9.36 -14.23 -12.82
N ARG A 46 8.17 -13.62 -12.85
CA ARG A 46 7.07 -14.06 -11.98
C ARG A 46 5.81 -14.26 -12.78
N ASP A 47 5.26 -15.46 -12.71
CA ASP A 47 3.90 -15.72 -13.16
C ASP A 47 2.90 -15.34 -12.07
N ARG A 48 1.84 -14.66 -12.50
CA ARG A 48 0.65 -14.48 -11.67
C ARG A 48 -0.24 -15.69 -11.84
N ALA A 49 -0.67 -16.24 -10.70
CA ALA A 49 -1.71 -17.22 -10.66
C ALA A 49 -3.07 -16.62 -11.11
N PRO A 50 -3.99 -17.43 -11.65
CA PRO A 50 -5.27 -16.93 -12.18
C PRO A 50 -6.16 -16.27 -11.12
N ASP A 51 -6.00 -16.63 -9.84
CA ASP A 51 -6.72 -16.10 -8.68
C ASP A 51 -6.04 -14.89 -8.02
N HIS A 52 -4.86 -14.47 -8.50
CA HIS A 52 -3.98 -13.54 -7.79
C HIS A 52 -4.67 -12.25 -7.35
N GLN A 53 -5.54 -11.67 -8.19
CA GLN A 53 -6.24 -10.43 -7.84
C GLN A 53 -7.33 -10.65 -6.79
N LEU A 54 -8.04 -11.77 -6.85
CA LEU A 54 -9.04 -12.13 -5.85
C LEU A 54 -8.40 -12.32 -4.49
N ARG A 55 -7.26 -13.03 -4.45
CA ARG A 55 -6.49 -13.23 -3.22
C ARG A 55 -5.98 -11.92 -2.64
N LEU A 56 -5.41 -11.04 -3.46
CA LEU A 56 -4.98 -9.71 -3.01
C LEU A 56 -6.16 -8.88 -2.49
N GLN A 57 -7.31 -8.95 -3.15
CA GLN A 57 -8.51 -8.25 -2.71
C GLN A 57 -9.00 -8.78 -1.37
N GLN A 58 -9.03 -10.10 -1.18
CA GLN A 58 -9.39 -10.72 0.09
C GLN A 58 -8.41 -10.31 1.20
N GLU A 59 -7.11 -10.40 0.95
CA GLU A 59 -6.07 -9.97 1.90
C GLU A 59 -6.25 -8.49 2.30
N LEU A 60 -6.65 -7.62 1.38
CA LEU A 60 -6.93 -6.21 1.69
C LEU A 60 -8.17 -6.07 2.59
N TRP A 61 -9.23 -6.81 2.32
CA TRP A 61 -10.42 -6.82 3.17
C TRP A 61 -10.11 -7.33 4.58
N ASP A 62 -9.35 -8.42 4.68
CA ASP A 62 -8.93 -8.98 5.96
C ASP A 62 -8.09 -7.99 6.75
N ARG A 63 -7.18 -7.27 6.08
CA ARG A 63 -6.39 -6.19 6.71
C ARG A 63 -7.25 -5.02 7.15
N PHE A 64 -8.25 -4.63 6.37
CA PHE A 64 -9.18 -3.57 6.77
C PHE A 64 -10.02 -3.99 7.99
N ALA A 65 -10.50 -5.22 8.01
CA ALA A 65 -11.23 -5.76 9.16
C ALA A 65 -10.35 -5.80 10.41
N ALA A 66 -9.13 -6.33 10.31
CA ALA A 66 -8.17 -6.35 11.40
C ALA A 66 -7.82 -4.94 11.90
N HIS A 67 -7.73 -3.97 10.98
CA HIS A 67 -7.50 -2.57 11.34
C HIS A 67 -8.69 -1.95 12.09
N ASP A 68 -9.92 -2.20 11.64
CA ASP A 68 -11.13 -1.74 12.34
C ASP A 68 -11.22 -2.38 13.74
N ASP A 69 -10.89 -3.66 13.90
CA ASP A 69 -10.85 -4.31 15.21
C ASP A 69 -9.78 -3.73 16.13
N HIS A 70 -8.58 -3.46 15.60
CA HIS A 70 -7.53 -2.76 16.34
C HIS A 70 -8.01 -1.39 16.82
N CYS A 71 -8.57 -0.59 15.92
CA CYS A 71 -9.10 0.73 16.23
C CYS A 71 -10.27 0.69 17.23
N ARG A 72 -11.07 -0.38 17.25
CA ARG A 72 -12.12 -0.57 18.25
C ARG A 72 -11.54 -0.69 19.66
N VAL A 73 -10.49 -1.51 19.82
CA VAL A 73 -9.83 -1.72 21.12
C VAL A 73 -9.09 -0.45 21.56
N VAL A 74 -8.25 0.11 20.68
CA VAL A 74 -7.45 1.30 20.99
C VAL A 74 -8.33 2.52 21.21
N GLY A 75 -9.37 2.72 20.40
CA GLY A 75 -10.30 3.84 20.57
C GLY A 75 -11.02 3.82 21.91
N GLU A 76 -11.35 2.64 22.43
CA GLU A 76 -11.93 2.51 23.77
C GLU A 76 -10.92 2.78 24.89
N ALA A 77 -9.66 2.34 24.72
CA ALA A 77 -8.59 2.68 25.67
C ALA A 77 -8.34 4.20 25.71
N LEU A 78 -8.22 4.85 24.55
CA LEU A 78 -8.08 6.30 24.44
C LEU A 78 -9.27 7.06 25.05
N ARG A 79 -10.50 6.56 24.86
CA ARG A 79 -11.69 7.13 25.51
C ARG A 79 -11.59 7.11 27.03
N ARG A 80 -11.09 6.01 27.62
CA ARG A 80 -10.91 5.88 29.07
C ARG A 80 -9.83 6.81 29.59
N GLU A 81 -8.71 6.89 28.89
CA GLU A 81 -7.62 7.82 29.21
C GLU A 81 -8.11 9.28 29.14
N MET A 82 -8.91 9.63 28.13
CA MET A 82 -9.52 10.97 28.01
C MET A 82 -10.44 11.28 29.20
N LYS A 83 -11.28 10.30 29.60
CA LYS A 83 -12.17 10.44 30.77
C LYS A 83 -11.39 10.66 32.06
N ALA A 84 -10.24 10.00 32.23
CA ALA A 84 -9.41 10.11 33.42
C ALA A 84 -8.60 11.41 33.45
N ALA A 85 -7.95 11.76 32.34
CA ALA A 85 -7.03 12.88 32.29
C ALA A 85 -7.72 14.26 32.12
N ALA A 86 -8.87 14.31 31.45
CA ALA A 86 -9.59 15.55 31.16
C ALA A 86 -11.12 15.39 31.26
N PRO A 87 -11.68 15.18 32.46
CA PRO A 87 -13.10 14.82 32.64
C PRO A 87 -14.09 15.89 32.14
N GLU A 88 -13.76 17.18 32.27
CA GLU A 88 -14.63 18.26 31.79
C GLU A 88 -14.64 18.35 30.26
N THR A 89 -13.47 18.26 29.62
CA THR A 89 -13.36 18.23 28.15
C THR A 89 -13.97 16.95 27.58
N TYR A 90 -13.82 15.81 28.27
CA TYR A 90 -14.39 14.53 27.89
C TYR A 90 -15.91 14.61 27.69
N ARG A 91 -16.64 15.29 28.59
CA ARG A 91 -18.11 15.45 28.47
C ARG A 91 -18.48 16.19 27.18
N GLN A 92 -17.77 17.27 26.86
CA GLN A 92 -18.01 18.06 25.65
C GLN A 92 -17.69 17.27 24.38
N ASP A 93 -16.55 16.58 24.35
CA ASP A 93 -16.16 15.76 23.20
C ASP A 93 -17.07 14.55 23.00
N LEU A 94 -17.63 13.98 24.08
CA LEU A 94 -18.61 12.92 23.98
C LEU A 94 -19.90 13.39 23.30
N LEU A 95 -20.39 14.60 23.63
CA LEU A 95 -21.53 15.22 22.96
C LEU A 95 -21.22 15.50 21.49
N ARG A 96 -20.02 16.03 21.20
CA ARG A 96 -19.55 16.27 19.84
C ARG A 96 -19.51 14.98 19.02
N LEU A 97 -18.98 13.90 19.57
CA LEU A 97 -18.92 12.60 18.90
C LEU A 97 -20.32 12.05 18.61
N ARG A 98 -21.28 12.20 19.54
CA ARG A 98 -22.68 11.81 19.31
C ARG A 98 -23.29 12.61 18.15
N HIS A 99 -23.09 13.92 18.12
CA HIS A 99 -23.57 14.76 17.03
C HIS A 99 -22.95 14.34 15.68
N LEU A 100 -21.63 14.11 15.65
CA LEU A 100 -20.93 13.65 14.45
C LEU A 100 -21.43 12.29 13.94
N ARG A 101 -21.78 11.36 14.83
CA ARG A 101 -22.36 10.05 14.48
C ARG A 101 -23.79 10.12 13.95
N LEU A 102 -24.56 11.12 14.37
CA LEU A 102 -25.89 11.38 13.84
C LEU A 102 -25.82 12.02 12.44
N ARG A 103 -24.90 12.96 12.26
CA ARG A 103 -24.73 13.69 10.99
C ARG A 103 -23.97 12.88 9.93
N TYR A 104 -22.99 12.10 10.33
CA TYR A 104 -22.11 11.34 9.44
C TYR A 104 -22.08 9.88 9.86
N GLY A 105 -22.77 9.01 9.10
CA GLY A 105 -22.80 7.56 9.37
C GLY A 105 -21.41 6.92 9.41
N SER A 106 -20.44 7.47 8.67
CA SER A 106 -19.04 7.05 8.68
C SER A 106 -18.39 7.14 10.07
N MET A 107 -18.81 8.07 10.92
CA MET A 107 -18.26 8.24 12.28
C MET A 107 -18.63 7.10 13.24
N ARG A 108 -19.50 6.18 12.81
CA ARG A 108 -19.78 4.95 13.54
C ARG A 108 -18.69 3.90 13.34
N ARG A 109 -17.83 4.04 12.33
CA ARG A 109 -16.71 3.13 12.11
C ARG A 109 -15.69 3.22 13.26
N PRO A 110 -15.12 2.08 13.68
CA PRO A 110 -14.11 2.05 14.73
C PRO A 110 -12.91 2.95 14.45
N VAL A 111 -12.38 2.94 13.22
CA VAL A 111 -11.24 3.79 12.82
C VAL A 111 -11.50 5.28 13.11
N ASN A 112 -12.66 5.79 12.71
CA ASN A 112 -13.02 7.20 12.89
C ASN A 112 -13.24 7.55 14.37
N THR A 113 -13.76 6.60 15.16
CA THR A 113 -13.91 6.79 16.61
C THR A 113 -12.54 6.80 17.31
N CYS A 114 -11.64 5.91 16.91
CA CYS A 114 -10.26 5.87 17.42
C CYS A 114 -9.53 7.19 17.14
N ASP A 115 -9.59 7.68 15.90
CA ASP A 115 -8.94 8.92 15.50
C ASP A 115 -9.53 10.15 16.19
N PHE A 116 -10.85 10.15 16.42
CA PHE A 116 -11.52 11.19 17.20
C PHE A 116 -10.92 11.29 18.62
N TRP A 117 -10.88 10.17 19.36
CA TRP A 117 -10.36 10.18 20.74
C TRP A 117 -8.86 10.49 20.80
N ARG A 118 -8.08 9.98 19.84
CA ARG A 118 -6.65 10.33 19.71
C ARG A 118 -6.47 11.83 19.53
N THR A 119 -7.29 12.44 18.68
CA THR A 119 -7.25 13.89 18.41
C THR A 119 -7.70 14.72 19.60
N ALA A 120 -8.74 14.27 20.32
CA ALA A 120 -9.21 14.92 21.54
C ALA A 120 -8.09 14.95 22.61
N LEU A 121 -7.49 13.80 22.91
CA LEU A 121 -6.37 13.68 23.85
C LEU A 121 -5.19 14.58 23.47
N ARG A 122 -4.81 14.62 22.19
CA ARG A 122 -3.71 15.46 21.71
C ARG A 122 -3.96 16.95 21.94
N LYS A 123 -5.23 17.39 21.97
CA LYS A 123 -5.59 18.79 22.21
C LYS A 123 -5.68 19.13 23.70
N SER A 124 -5.95 18.14 24.53
CA SER A 124 -6.21 18.32 25.96
C SER A 124 -4.97 18.11 26.83
N LEU A 125 -3.96 17.40 26.33
CA LEU A 125 -2.77 17.03 27.08
C LEU A 125 -1.52 17.70 26.52
N SER A 126 -0.48 17.80 27.35
CA SER A 126 0.86 18.10 26.86
C SER A 126 1.36 17.00 25.93
N THR A 127 2.38 17.32 25.12
CA THR A 127 2.99 16.35 24.19
C THR A 127 3.50 15.10 24.90
N GLU A 128 4.12 15.26 26.07
CA GLU A 128 4.71 14.15 26.84
C GLU A 128 3.63 13.24 27.43
N GLU A 129 2.59 13.82 28.02
CA GLU A 129 1.45 13.08 28.56
C GLU A 129 0.69 12.35 27.46
N PHE A 130 0.48 13.00 26.31
CA PHE A 130 -0.13 12.38 25.15
C PHE A 130 0.67 11.16 24.67
N GLN A 131 2.00 11.26 24.57
CA GLN A 131 2.85 10.13 24.18
C GLN A 131 2.83 9.00 25.21
N ALA A 132 2.73 9.31 26.50
CA ALA A 132 2.59 8.30 27.54
C ALA A 132 1.24 7.58 27.45
N VAL A 133 0.14 8.32 27.24
CA VAL A 133 -1.20 7.77 26.99
C VAL A 133 -1.21 6.91 25.73
N GLU A 134 -0.62 7.38 24.65
CA GLU A 134 -0.60 6.65 23.37
C GLU A 134 0.15 5.31 23.51
N ARG A 135 1.27 5.28 24.24
CA ARG A 135 2.00 4.04 24.52
C ARG A 135 1.21 3.05 25.38
N ARG A 136 0.43 3.54 26.36
CA ARG A 136 -0.44 2.67 27.18
C ARG A 136 -1.63 2.14 26.39
N ALA A 137 -2.29 3.01 25.63
CA ALA A 137 -3.47 2.65 24.85
C ALA A 137 -3.14 1.79 23.64
N ASP A 138 -1.93 1.95 23.09
CA ASP A 138 -1.47 1.25 21.90
C ASP A 138 0.03 0.90 21.98
N PRO A 139 0.41 -0.18 22.68
CA PRO A 139 1.80 -0.58 22.86
C PRO A 139 2.52 -0.86 21.54
N THR A 140 1.77 -1.21 20.51
CA THR A 140 2.26 -1.53 19.16
C THR A 140 2.41 -0.31 18.25
N ALA A 141 2.03 0.89 18.69
CA ALA A 141 2.07 2.11 17.88
C ALA A 141 3.48 2.42 17.38
N ALA A 142 4.49 2.35 18.26
CA ALA A 142 5.89 2.59 17.90
C ALA A 142 6.38 1.61 16.81
N GLN A 143 6.06 0.32 16.96
CA GLN A 143 6.43 -0.70 15.97
C GLN A 143 5.73 -0.47 14.63
N ARG A 144 4.44 -0.10 14.63
CA ARG A 144 3.73 0.21 13.38
C ARG A 144 4.29 1.44 12.69
N GLN A 145 4.66 2.48 13.45
CA GLN A 145 5.28 3.67 12.88
C GLN A 145 6.64 3.35 12.26
N ALA A 146 7.46 2.53 12.93
CA ALA A 146 8.73 2.04 12.38
C ALA A 146 8.52 1.21 11.11
N ASN A 147 7.54 0.29 11.11
CA ASN A 147 7.19 -0.51 9.92
C ASN A 147 6.73 0.38 8.76
N GLN A 148 5.92 1.40 9.04
CA GLN A 148 5.44 2.34 8.03
C GLN A 148 6.59 3.16 7.44
N ALA A 149 7.49 3.67 8.29
CA ALA A 149 8.71 4.36 7.85
C ALA A 149 9.58 3.46 6.96
N HIS A 150 9.73 2.18 7.33
CA HIS A 150 10.47 1.23 6.51
C HIS A 150 9.83 1.04 5.13
N VAL A 151 8.50 0.90 5.06
CA VAL A 151 7.77 0.75 3.80
C VAL A 151 7.89 2.01 2.93
N THR A 152 7.74 3.21 3.51
CA THR A 152 7.86 4.47 2.76
C THR A 152 9.27 4.66 2.21
N THR A 153 10.31 4.36 2.99
CA THR A 153 11.71 4.39 2.52
C THR A 153 11.92 3.41 1.36
N ARG A 154 11.41 2.19 1.45
CA ARG A 154 11.54 1.20 0.37
C ARG A 154 10.79 1.62 -0.90
N LEU A 155 9.62 2.25 -0.76
CA LEU A 155 8.87 2.77 -1.90
C LEU A 155 9.63 3.93 -2.57
N ALA A 156 10.17 4.87 -1.79
CA ALA A 156 10.98 5.96 -2.32
C ALA A 156 12.21 5.45 -3.07
N ALA A 157 12.94 4.48 -2.50
CA ALA A 157 14.10 3.86 -3.15
C ALA A 157 13.71 3.15 -4.47
N ARG A 158 12.57 2.47 -4.51
CA ARG A 158 12.07 1.84 -5.74
C ARG A 158 11.68 2.84 -6.82
N LEU A 159 11.05 3.94 -6.44
CA LEU A 159 10.69 5.01 -7.38
C LEU A 159 11.94 5.67 -7.97
N GLN A 160 12.95 5.97 -7.14
CA GLN A 160 14.23 6.48 -7.61
C GLN A 160 14.96 5.49 -8.55
N ALA A 161 15.00 4.21 -8.20
CA ALA A 161 15.57 3.18 -9.08
C ALA A 161 14.82 3.06 -10.41
N GLY A 162 13.49 3.21 -10.41
CA GLY A 162 12.66 3.26 -11.60
C GLY A 162 12.99 4.47 -12.50
N GLN A 163 13.13 5.64 -11.90
CA GLN A 163 13.53 6.87 -12.60
C GLN A 163 14.95 6.74 -13.19
N ALA A 164 15.90 6.20 -12.43
CA ALA A 164 17.26 5.97 -12.91
C ALA A 164 17.28 5.00 -14.12
N ARG A 165 16.52 3.90 -14.07
CA ARG A 165 16.40 2.96 -15.20
C ARG A 165 15.74 3.59 -16.43
N ALA A 166 14.72 4.43 -16.23
CA ALA A 166 14.07 5.16 -17.31
C ALA A 166 15.03 6.17 -17.97
N ASN A 167 16.00 6.71 -17.24
CA ASN A 167 17.01 7.64 -17.75
C ASN A 167 18.19 6.94 -18.46
N VAL A 168 18.48 5.67 -18.13
CA VAL A 168 19.53 4.86 -18.78
C VAL A 168 19.06 4.24 -20.11
N GLN A 169 17.77 3.93 -20.25
CA GLN A 169 17.18 3.43 -21.51
C GLN A 169 17.40 4.36 -22.72
N PRO A 170 17.14 5.68 -22.67
CA PRO A 170 17.35 6.56 -23.82
C PRO A 170 18.83 6.72 -24.18
N THR A 171 19.75 6.61 -23.22
CA THR A 171 21.20 6.69 -23.49
C THR A 171 21.75 5.45 -24.18
N LEU A 172 21.24 4.25 -23.85
CA LEU A 172 21.62 3.01 -24.55
C LEU A 172 21.08 2.95 -25.99
N TRP A 173 19.85 3.42 -26.24
CA TRP A 173 19.30 3.50 -27.59
C TRP A 173 19.98 4.59 -28.44
N GLN A 174 20.36 5.73 -27.84
CA GLN A 174 21.16 6.75 -28.53
C GLN A 174 22.58 6.25 -28.85
N ALA A 175 23.26 5.58 -27.92
CA ALA A 175 24.59 5.01 -28.17
C ALA A 175 24.60 3.90 -29.24
N ALA A 176 23.54 3.08 -29.30
CA ALA A 176 23.36 2.09 -30.35
C ALA A 176 23.09 2.72 -31.73
N ALA A 177 22.42 3.88 -31.78
CA ALA A 177 22.17 4.63 -33.00
C ALA A 177 23.45 5.30 -33.55
N THR A 178 24.30 5.88 -32.70
CA THR A 178 25.59 6.47 -33.11
C THR A 178 26.61 5.42 -33.56
N ALA A 179 26.66 4.25 -32.91
CA ALA A 179 27.55 3.16 -33.33
C ALA A 179 27.19 2.59 -34.73
N ARG A 180 25.92 2.72 -35.15
CA ARG A 180 25.48 2.30 -36.49
C ARG A 180 25.90 3.30 -37.57
N ALA A 181 25.90 4.60 -37.26
CA ALA A 181 26.30 5.66 -38.20
C ALA A 181 27.81 5.62 -38.52
N THR A 182 28.66 5.33 -37.54
CA THR A 182 30.12 5.23 -37.75
C THR A 182 30.54 3.99 -38.52
N ARG A 183 29.79 2.87 -38.43
CA ARG A 183 30.12 1.65 -39.17
C ARG A 183 29.79 1.75 -40.67
N THR A 184 28.83 2.58 -41.06
CA THR A 184 28.52 2.87 -42.48
C THR A 184 29.48 3.84 -43.16
N ALA A 185 30.31 4.57 -42.41
CA ALA A 185 31.26 5.53 -42.95
C ALA A 185 32.63 4.91 -43.34
N HIS A 186 32.86 3.63 -43.05
CA HIS A 186 34.12 2.92 -43.37
C HIS A 186 33.99 1.89 -44.50
N THR A 187 32.89 1.94 -45.26
CA THR A 187 32.66 1.11 -46.46
C THR A 187 32.27 1.95 -47.68
N MET A 188 32.92 3.10 -47.84
CA MET A 188 33.03 3.78 -49.14
C MET A 188 34.50 4.02 -49.44
#